data_AF-A0A7C1RQR4-F1
#
_entry.id   AF-A0A7C1RQR4-F1
#
_cell.length_a   1.000
_cell.length_b   1.000
_cell.length_c   1.000
_cell.angle_alpha   90.00
_cell.angle_beta   90.00
_cell.angle_gamma   90.00
#
_symmetry.space_group_name_H-M   'P 1'
#
loop_
_entity.id
_entity.type
_entity.pdbx_description
1 polymer ?
#
loop_
_entity_poly.entity_id
_entity_poly.type
_entity_poly.pdbx_seq_one_letter_code
_entity_poly.pdbx_strand_id
1 'polypeptide(L)'
;MPATEQDFLNNPLGKNPTIEDVLDGFEFLDDWEERYAFIIDLGKQLPAFPDDARIEENYVHGCQSQVWLISHYDEASGKLYLLIDSDAIIVRGLAAMILVALNDKSPRDLLATDI
;
A
#
# COMPACT_ATOMS: atom_id res chain seq x y z
N MET A 1 7.91 -7.72 -17.22
CA MET A 1 9.28 -7.77 -16.67
C MET A 1 9.08 -7.76 -15.17
N PRO A 2 9.72 -8.68 -14.41
CA PRO A 2 9.49 -8.78 -12.99
C PRO A 2 9.81 -7.43 -12.32
N ALA A 3 9.07 -7.10 -11.26
CA ALA A 3 9.33 -5.91 -10.46
C ALA A 3 10.82 -5.82 -10.10
N THR A 4 11.42 -4.68 -10.38
CA THR A 4 12.79 -4.38 -9.98
C THR A 4 12.81 -3.95 -8.51
N GLU A 5 13.95 -4.12 -7.84
CA GLU A 5 14.17 -3.59 -6.48
C GLU A 5 13.79 -2.10 -6.39
N GLN A 6 14.12 -1.33 -7.42
CA GLN A 6 13.81 0.09 -7.46
C GLN A 6 12.30 0.39 -7.47
N ASP A 7 11.48 -0.49 -8.05
CA ASP A 7 10.01 -0.33 -8.05
C ASP A 7 9.45 -0.40 -6.63
N PHE A 8 10.05 -1.23 -5.77
CA PHE A 8 9.71 -1.32 -4.36
C PHE A 8 10.23 -0.13 -3.55
N LEU A 9 11.51 0.25 -3.75
CA LEU A 9 12.16 1.32 -2.98
C LEU A 9 11.58 2.71 -3.29
N ASN A 10 11.04 2.88 -4.50
CA ASN A 10 10.35 4.11 -4.94
C ASN A 10 8.94 4.25 -4.37
N ASN A 11 8.40 3.23 -3.67
CA ASN A 11 7.10 3.35 -3.04
C ASN A 11 7.13 4.44 -1.94
N PRO A 12 6.37 5.55 -2.10
CA PRO A 12 6.40 6.63 -1.12
C PRO A 12 5.66 6.24 0.17
N LEU A 13 4.68 5.34 0.08
CA LEU A 13 3.81 4.94 1.18
C LEU A 13 4.63 4.16 2.22
N GLY A 14 4.48 4.52 3.49
CA GLY A 14 5.29 4.01 4.61
C GLY A 14 6.49 4.88 4.96
N LYS A 15 6.85 5.85 4.08
CA LYS A 15 7.81 6.92 4.39
C LYS A 15 7.08 8.26 4.53
N ASN A 16 6.30 8.64 3.51
CA ASN A 16 5.44 9.81 3.46
C ASN A 16 4.26 9.54 2.51
N PRO A 17 3.00 9.79 2.90
CA PRO A 17 2.57 10.28 4.22
C PRO A 17 2.78 9.23 5.34
N THR A 18 2.87 9.71 6.58
CA THR A 18 2.85 8.88 7.80
C THR A 18 1.41 8.53 8.20
N ILE A 19 1.25 7.61 9.16
CA ILE A 19 -0.09 7.29 9.68
C ILE A 19 -0.71 8.54 10.31
N GLU A 20 0.09 9.31 11.06
CA GLU A 20 -0.32 10.56 11.69
C GLU A 20 -0.81 11.58 10.65
N ASP A 21 -0.09 11.75 9.53
CA ASP A 21 -0.52 12.66 8.45
C ASP A 21 -1.87 12.23 7.83
N VAL A 22 -2.10 10.92 7.69
CA VAL A 22 -3.36 10.37 7.18
C VAL A 22 -4.49 10.60 8.18
N LEU A 23 -4.25 10.35 9.48
CA LEU A 23 -5.23 10.58 10.54
C LEU A 23 -5.62 12.04 10.65
N ASP A 24 -4.62 12.94 10.71
CA ASP A 24 -4.83 14.39 10.70
C ASP A 24 -5.67 14.79 9.48
N GLY A 25 -5.32 14.27 8.29
CA GLY A 25 -6.09 14.46 7.07
C GLY A 25 -7.56 14.09 7.23
N PHE A 26 -7.89 12.96 7.84
CA PHE A 26 -9.28 12.56 8.09
C PHE A 26 -10.00 13.42 9.15
N GLU A 27 -9.28 13.90 10.17
CA GLU A 27 -9.85 14.75 11.22
C GLU A 27 -10.30 16.11 10.69
N PHE A 28 -9.61 16.65 9.67
CA PHE A 28 -9.98 17.92 9.03
C PHE A 28 -11.16 17.82 8.04
N LEU A 29 -11.55 16.61 7.62
CA LEU A 29 -12.62 16.41 6.63
C LEU A 29 -13.97 16.19 7.32
N ASP A 30 -14.90 17.11 7.11
CA ASP A 30 -16.21 17.13 7.78
C ASP A 30 -17.25 16.26 7.06
N ASP A 31 -17.15 16.09 5.74
CA ASP A 31 -18.12 15.34 4.94
C ASP A 31 -17.59 13.98 4.47
N TRP A 32 -18.51 13.02 4.31
CA TRP A 32 -18.19 11.67 3.85
C TRP A 32 -17.69 11.66 2.40
N GLU A 33 -18.16 12.57 1.54
CA GLU A 33 -17.70 12.66 0.14
C GLU A 33 -16.21 13.06 0.09
N GLU A 34 -15.80 13.99 0.94
CA GLU A 34 -14.41 14.44 1.04
C GLU A 34 -13.49 13.33 1.56
N ARG A 35 -13.92 12.60 2.60
CA ARG A 35 -13.19 11.42 3.11
C ARG A 35 -13.05 10.34 2.06
N TYR A 36 -14.10 10.11 1.28
CA TYR A 36 -14.08 9.14 0.19
C TYR A 36 -13.12 9.57 -0.92
N ALA A 37 -13.13 10.85 -1.31
CA ALA A 37 -12.20 11.40 -2.28
C ALA A 37 -10.74 11.31 -1.78
N PHE A 38 -10.50 11.58 -0.51
CA PHE A 38 -9.18 11.45 0.11
C PHE A 38 -8.62 10.03 0.04
N ILE A 39 -9.44 9.01 0.34
CA ILE A 39 -9.05 7.59 0.18
C ILE A 39 -8.66 7.30 -1.27
N ILE A 40 -9.44 7.77 -2.23
CA ILE A 40 -9.14 7.60 -3.66
C ILE A 40 -7.81 8.27 -4.04
N ASP A 41 -7.56 9.46 -3.51
CA ASP A 41 -6.33 10.21 -3.78
C ASP A 41 -5.09 9.54 -3.17
N LEU A 42 -5.20 8.93 -1.99
CA LEU A 42 -4.15 8.06 -1.45
C LEU A 42 -3.86 6.89 -2.41
N GLY A 43 -4.92 6.27 -2.96
CA GLY A 43 -4.79 5.19 -3.93
C GLY A 43 -4.03 5.56 -5.21
N LYS A 44 -4.05 6.84 -5.61
CA LYS A 44 -3.29 7.35 -6.77
C LYS A 44 -1.78 7.42 -6.52
N GLN A 45 -1.33 7.40 -5.27
CA GLN A 45 0.08 7.42 -4.89
C GLN A 45 0.73 6.03 -4.95
N LEU A 46 -0.07 4.97 -5.11
CA LEU A 46 0.44 3.62 -5.35
C LEU A 46 1.35 3.62 -6.60
N PRO A 47 2.56 3.04 -6.50
CA PRO A 47 3.41 2.81 -7.67
C PRO A 47 2.70 1.95 -8.72
N ALA A 48 3.21 1.99 -9.95
CA ALA A 48 2.73 1.09 -10.99
C ALA A 48 2.99 -0.36 -10.58
N PHE A 49 1.96 -1.20 -10.71
CA PHE A 49 2.08 -2.63 -10.44
C PHE A 49 2.48 -3.36 -11.72
N PRO A 50 3.48 -4.26 -11.68
CA PRO A 50 3.94 -4.96 -12.88
C PRO A 50 2.87 -5.91 -13.41
N ASP A 51 2.58 -5.83 -14.71
CA ASP A 51 1.52 -6.66 -15.32
C ASP A 51 1.81 -8.16 -15.25
N ASP A 52 3.08 -8.57 -15.28
CA ASP A 52 3.48 -9.99 -15.15
C ASP A 52 3.46 -10.49 -13.70
N ALA A 53 3.29 -9.60 -12.72
CA ALA A 53 3.02 -9.97 -11.34
C ALA A 53 1.52 -10.17 -11.05
N ARG A 54 0.63 -9.88 -12.01
CA ARG A 54 -0.82 -10.15 -11.91
C ARG A 54 -1.13 -11.63 -12.17
N ILE A 55 -0.55 -12.49 -11.35
CA ILE A 55 -0.69 -13.96 -11.40
C ILE A 55 -1.40 -14.47 -10.15
N GLU A 56 -1.87 -15.72 -10.20
CA GLU A 56 -2.64 -16.35 -9.12
C GLU A 56 -1.84 -16.41 -7.81
N GLU A 57 -0.54 -16.64 -7.87
CA GLU A 57 0.35 -16.72 -6.70
C GLU A 57 0.41 -15.42 -5.88
N ASN A 58 0.15 -14.28 -6.54
CA ASN A 58 0.14 -12.97 -5.90
C ASN A 58 -1.29 -12.48 -5.62
N TYR A 59 -2.31 -13.26 -5.99
CA TYR A 59 -3.70 -12.87 -5.85
C TYR A 59 -4.17 -13.03 -4.40
N VAL A 60 -4.78 -11.97 -3.86
CA VAL A 60 -5.32 -11.97 -2.50
C VAL A 60 -6.76 -12.46 -2.53
N HIS A 61 -6.97 -13.67 -2.01
CA HIS A 61 -8.30 -14.25 -1.92
C HIS A 61 -9.15 -13.62 -0.80
N GLY A 62 -10.46 -13.57 -1.00
CA GLY A 62 -11.42 -13.08 -0.01
C GLY A 62 -11.83 -11.62 -0.20
N CYS A 63 -11.18 -10.88 -1.09
CA CYS A 63 -11.65 -9.56 -1.52
C CYS A 63 -12.78 -9.69 -2.57
N GLN A 64 -13.74 -8.76 -2.53
CA GLN A 64 -14.79 -8.67 -3.57
C GLN A 64 -14.21 -8.21 -4.91
N SER A 65 -13.20 -7.33 -4.85
CA SER A 65 -12.41 -6.88 -6.00
C SER A 65 -11.15 -7.73 -6.15
N GLN A 66 -10.53 -7.67 -7.33
CA GLN A 66 -9.25 -8.32 -7.57
C GLN A 66 -8.15 -7.52 -6.90
N VAL A 67 -7.31 -8.18 -6.11
CA VAL A 67 -6.19 -7.55 -5.40
C VAL A 67 -4.96 -8.42 -5.60
N TRP A 68 -3.82 -7.78 -5.92
CA TRP A 68 -2.53 -8.44 -6.00
C TRP A 68 -1.53 -7.80 -5.04
N LEU A 69 -0.68 -8.62 -4.43
CA LEU A 69 0.35 -8.19 -3.50
C LEU A 69 1.66 -8.92 -3.80
N ILE A 70 2.75 -8.15 -3.90
CA ILE A 70 4.11 -8.68 -3.96
C ILE A 70 4.97 -7.98 -2.91
N SER A 71 6.06 -8.64 -2.51
CA SER A 71 6.97 -8.13 -1.49
C SER A 71 8.43 -8.29 -1.90
N HIS A 72 9.27 -7.40 -1.38
CA HIS A 72 10.71 -7.42 -1.53
C HIS A 72 11.36 -7.18 -0.17
N TYR A 73 12.24 -8.09 0.25
CA TYR A 73 13.04 -7.93 1.46
C TYR A 73 14.41 -7.41 1.08
N ASP A 74 14.76 -6.22 1.57
CA ASP A 74 16.08 -5.64 1.40
C ASP A 74 16.99 -6.11 2.53
N GLU A 75 17.95 -6.98 2.20
CA GLU A 75 18.92 -7.50 3.17
C GLU A 75 19.84 -6.41 3.75
N ALA A 76 20.09 -5.32 3.00
CA ALA A 76 20.99 -4.27 3.44
C ALA A 76 20.38 -3.40 4.56
N SER A 77 19.08 -3.07 4.44
CA SER A 77 18.35 -2.33 5.48
C SER A 77 17.62 -3.23 6.49
N GLY A 78 17.40 -4.50 6.16
CA GLY A 78 16.60 -5.43 6.97
C GLY A 78 15.10 -5.13 6.94
N LYS A 79 14.62 -4.43 5.90
CA LYS A 79 13.23 -3.97 5.76
C LYS A 79 12.48 -4.71 4.67
N LEU A 80 11.16 -4.81 4.86
CA LEU A 80 10.24 -5.35 3.88
C LEU A 80 9.53 -4.20 3.15
N TYR A 81 9.48 -4.32 1.84
CA TYR A 81 8.77 -3.43 0.94
C TYR A 81 7.64 -4.17 0.24
N LEU A 82 6.51 -3.51 0.06
CA LEU A 82 5.29 -4.09 -0.50
C LEU A 82 4.82 -3.27 -1.70
N LEU A 83 4.28 -3.96 -2.70
CA LEU A 83 3.50 -3.36 -3.79
C LEU A 83 2.13 -4.04 -3.81
N ILE A 84 1.08 -3.24 -3.91
CA ILE A 84 -0.30 -3.70 -3.90
C ILE A 84 -1.06 -2.96 -4.99
N ASP A 85 -1.93 -3.67 -5.72
CA ASP A 85 -2.85 -3.05 -6.67
C ASP A 85 -4.22 -3.74 -6.64
N SER A 86 -5.24 -3.04 -7.13
CA SER A 86 -6.59 -3.56 -7.28
C SER A 86 -7.29 -2.99 -8.51
N ASP A 87 -8.18 -3.76 -9.11
CA ASP A 87 -9.08 -3.29 -10.18
C ASP A 87 -10.12 -2.27 -9.67
N ALA A 88 -10.42 -2.26 -8.37
CA ALA A 88 -11.33 -1.31 -7.74
C ALA A 88 -10.58 -0.09 -7.18
N ILE A 89 -10.97 1.10 -7.65
CA ILE A 89 -10.36 2.38 -7.24
C ILE A 89 -10.42 2.60 -5.72
N ILE A 90 -11.55 2.26 -5.09
CA ILE A 90 -11.70 2.41 -3.63
C ILE A 90 -10.79 1.46 -2.86
N VAL A 91 -10.62 0.23 -3.35
CA VAL A 91 -9.77 -0.78 -2.71
C VAL A 91 -8.30 -0.43 -2.86
N ARG A 92 -7.90 0.19 -3.97
CA ARG A 92 -6.57 0.81 -4.10
C ARG A 92 -6.32 1.87 -3.02
N GLY A 93 -7.31 2.70 -2.71
CA GLY A 93 -7.19 3.69 -1.65
C GLY A 93 -6.98 3.07 -0.27
N LEU A 94 -7.78 2.06 0.07
CA LEU A 94 -7.63 1.32 1.33
C LEU A 94 -6.29 0.58 1.39
N ALA A 95 -5.85 -0.03 0.29
CA ALA A 95 -4.54 -0.65 0.19
C ALA A 95 -3.41 0.37 0.43
N ALA A 96 -3.54 1.59 -0.09
CA ALA A 96 -2.57 2.64 0.16
C ALA A 96 -2.47 3.00 1.65
N MET A 97 -3.60 3.05 2.38
CA MET A 97 -3.60 3.26 3.83
C MET A 97 -2.89 2.12 4.59
N ILE A 98 -3.11 0.87 4.17
CA ILE A 98 -2.40 -0.28 4.75
C ILE A 98 -0.89 -0.16 4.49
N LEU A 99 -0.48 0.29 3.30
CA LEU A 99 0.94 0.51 2.99
C LEU A 99 1.55 1.66 3.79
N VAL A 100 0.81 2.74 4.02
CA VAL A 100 1.24 3.81 4.94
C VAL A 100 1.54 3.23 6.32
N ALA A 101 0.72 2.29 6.79
CA ALA A 101 0.89 1.68 8.10
C ALA A 101 1.99 0.62 8.16
N LEU A 102 2.23 -0.14 7.09
CA LEU A 102 3.03 -1.37 7.15
C LEU A 102 4.33 -1.32 6.33
N ASN A 103 4.42 -0.51 5.28
CA ASN A 103 5.58 -0.53 4.38
C ASN A 103 6.85 0.06 5.02
N ASP A 104 8.03 -0.29 4.49
CA ASP A 104 9.35 0.19 4.98
C ASP A 104 9.65 -0.19 6.45
N LYS A 105 9.09 -1.32 6.93
CA LYS A 105 9.30 -1.86 8.28
C LYS A 105 10.07 -3.16 8.27
N SER A 106 10.70 -3.50 9.40
CA SER A 106 11.29 -4.83 9.56
C SER A 106 10.17 -5.90 9.67
N PRO A 107 10.43 -7.18 9.30
CA PRO A 107 9.47 -8.25 9.50
C PRO A 107 8.98 -8.39 10.96
N ARG A 108 9.85 -8.06 11.92
CA ARG A 108 9.51 -8.07 13.35
C ARG A 108 8.51 -6.98 13.70
N ASP A 109 8.71 -5.77 13.19
CA ASP A 109 7.84 -4.63 13.48
C ASP A 109 6.47 -4.80 12.81
N LEU A 110 6.45 -5.37 11.61
CA LEU A 110 5.22 -5.76 10.91
C LEU A 110 4.35 -6.70 11.76
N LEU A 111 4.96 -7.75 12.32
CA LEU A 111 4.25 -8.71 13.18
C LEU A 111 3.78 -8.11 14.52
N ALA A 112 4.41 -7.02 14.95
CA ALA A 112 4.06 -6.33 16.19
C ALA A 112 3.06 -5.17 15.99
N THR A 113 2.71 -4.85 14.73
CA THR A 113 1.80 -3.77 14.41
C THR A 113 0.36 -4.27 14.53
N ASP A 114 -0.43 -3.61 15.37
CA ASP A 114 -1.88 -3.79 15.47
C ASP A 114 -2.55 -2.73 14.58
N ILE A 115 -3.51 -3.17 13.74
CA ILE A 115 -4.19 -2.33 12.73
C ILE A 115 -5.64 -2.12 13.16
#